data_AF-A0A0G1PKC5-F1
#
_entry.id   AF-A0A0G1PKC5-F1
#
_cell.length_a   1.000
_cell.length_b   1.000
_cell.length_c   1.000
_cell.angle_alpha   90.00
_cell.angle_beta   90.00
_cell.angle_gamma   90.00
#
_symmetry.space_group_name_H-M   'P 1'
#
loop_
_entity.id
_entity.type
_entity.pdbx_description
1 polymer ?
#
loop_
_entity_poly.entity_id
_entity_poly.type
_entity_poly.pdbx_seq_one_letter_code
_entity_poly.pdbx_strand_id
1 'polypeptide(L)'
;TTQNNLFLEKLLLSESDPYMYYWLASLVPIFDRGEIQNQLMQKNKWAVDFLPNSFFETTGAEEIGFVSFNFLKFFEKAVKRLQEKLLPLSIKTAANLDSRVIVSDVMLKFHLNDRRAHFREEWKKLYEAYGAG
;
A
#
# COMPACT_ATOMS: atom_id res chain seq x y z
N THR A 1 9.23 -14.09 6.67
CA THR A 1 8.07 -14.40 5.80
C THR A 1 7.28 -13.12 5.57
N THR A 2 7.02 -12.76 4.31
CA THR A 2 6.42 -11.47 3.88
C THR A 2 5.00 -11.22 4.40
N GLN A 3 4.34 -12.25 4.94
CA GLN A 3 2.97 -12.22 5.48
C GLN A 3 2.78 -11.36 6.75
N ASN A 4 3.86 -10.92 7.40
CA ASN A 4 3.80 -10.19 8.67
C ASN A 4 3.52 -8.68 8.54
N ASN A 5 3.40 -8.11 7.33
CA ASN A 5 3.23 -6.66 7.13
C ASN A 5 2.05 -6.25 6.24
N LEU A 6 1.01 -7.08 6.18
CA LEU A 6 -0.23 -6.74 5.49
C LEU A 6 -1.09 -5.72 6.26
N PHE A 7 -0.70 -5.34 7.48
CA PHE A 7 -1.43 -4.34 8.27
C PHE A 7 -0.99 -2.92 7.89
N LEU A 8 -1.85 -2.20 7.19
CA LEU A 8 -1.58 -0.89 6.62
C LEU A 8 -2.08 0.27 7.48
N GLU A 9 -2.77 0.01 8.59
CA GLU A 9 -3.30 1.05 9.49
C GLU A 9 -2.20 1.99 10.00
N LYS A 10 -1.00 1.43 10.25
CA LYS A 10 0.20 2.19 10.63
C LYS A 10 0.65 3.23 9.59
N LEU A 11 0.10 3.20 8.38
CA LEU A 11 0.43 4.11 7.28
C LEU A 11 -0.56 5.27 7.13
N LEU A 12 -1.63 5.28 7.94
CA LEU A 12 -2.59 6.36 7.99
C LEU A 12 -1.91 7.66 8.42
N LEU A 13 -2.29 8.78 7.79
CA LEU A 13 -1.80 10.10 8.21
C LEU A 13 -2.49 10.63 9.47
N SER A 14 -3.65 10.07 9.82
CA SER A 14 -4.39 10.33 11.07
C SER A 14 -5.51 9.30 11.20
N GLU A 15 -6.27 9.35 12.30
CA GLU A 15 -7.43 8.50 12.55
C GLU A 15 -8.49 8.54 11.43
N SER A 16 -8.58 9.63 10.66
CA SER A 16 -9.47 9.77 9.50
C SER A 16 -8.65 10.08 8.25
N ASP A 17 -8.34 9.07 7.43
CA ASP A 17 -7.63 9.21 6.15
C ASP A 17 -8.52 8.71 4.99
N PRO A 18 -9.51 9.53 4.56
CA PRO A 18 -10.48 9.11 3.55
C PRO A 18 -9.79 8.65 2.27
N TYR A 19 -8.69 9.30 1.89
CA TYR A 19 -7.92 8.89 0.73
C TYR A 19 -7.38 7.47 0.88
N MET A 20 -6.81 7.12 2.04
CA MET A 20 -6.29 5.77 2.28
C MET A 20 -7.39 4.71 2.25
N TYR A 21 -8.58 5.00 2.78
CA TYR A 21 -9.71 4.08 2.73
C TYR A 21 -10.10 3.76 1.29
N TYR A 22 -10.30 4.78 0.47
CA TYR A 22 -10.64 4.60 -0.95
C TYR A 22 -9.50 3.95 -1.73
N TRP A 23 -8.25 4.34 -1.49
CA TRP A 23 -7.10 3.75 -2.15
C TRP A 23 -7.03 2.25 -1.91
N LEU A 24 -7.15 1.83 -0.65
CA LEU A 24 -7.15 0.42 -0.26
C LEU A 24 -8.35 -0.34 -0.84
N ALA A 25 -9.54 0.25 -0.84
CA ALA A 25 -10.74 -0.33 -1.45
C ALA A 25 -10.60 -0.54 -2.97
N SER A 26 -9.87 0.34 -3.65
CA SER A 26 -9.63 0.31 -5.09
C SER A 26 -8.38 -0.50 -5.52
N LEU A 27 -7.68 -1.15 -4.59
CA LEU A 27 -6.46 -1.87 -4.91
C LEU A 27 -6.72 -3.09 -5.79
N VAL A 28 -6.18 -3.05 -7.01
CA VAL A 28 -6.10 -4.19 -7.92
C VAL A 28 -4.67 -4.71 -7.91
N PRO A 29 -4.41 -5.93 -7.39
CA PRO A 29 -3.06 -6.49 -7.41
C PRO A 29 -2.62 -6.81 -8.83
N ILE A 30 -1.40 -6.42 -9.18
CA ILE A 30 -0.74 -6.84 -10.43
C ILE A 30 -0.34 -8.33 -10.36
N PHE A 31 -0.10 -8.83 -9.15
CA PHE A 31 0.28 -10.21 -8.88
C PHE A 31 -0.25 -10.63 -7.50
N ASP A 32 -0.93 -11.77 -7.44
CA ASP A 32 -1.35 -12.39 -6.19
C ASP A 32 -0.91 -13.86 -6.15
N ARG A 33 -0.26 -14.27 -5.07
CA ARG A 33 0.19 -15.65 -4.86
C ARG A 33 -0.37 -16.18 -3.55
N GLY A 34 -1.33 -17.09 -3.64
CA GLY A 34 -1.87 -17.74 -2.45
C GLY A 34 -2.71 -16.78 -1.61
N GLU A 35 -3.65 -16.10 -2.27
CA GLU A 35 -4.71 -15.30 -1.65
C GLU A 35 -4.19 -14.14 -0.77
N ILE A 36 -3.07 -13.51 -1.14
CA ILE A 36 -2.51 -12.36 -0.42
C ILE A 36 -3.47 -11.18 -0.49
N GLN A 37 -4.19 -10.98 -1.59
CA GLN A 37 -5.21 -9.93 -1.67
C GLN A 37 -6.30 -10.16 -0.62
N ASN A 38 -6.81 -11.39 -0.50
CA ASN A 38 -7.82 -11.72 0.51
C ASN A 38 -7.30 -11.49 1.93
N GLN A 39 -6.06 -11.93 2.22
CA GLN A 39 -5.43 -11.69 3.52
C GLN A 39 -5.20 -10.20 3.80
N LEU A 40 -4.83 -9.42 2.78
CA LEU A 40 -4.68 -7.97 2.87
C LEU A 40 -6.02 -7.32 3.21
N MET A 41 -7.09 -7.69 2.53
CA MET A 41 -8.43 -7.14 2.79
C MET A 41 -8.94 -7.52 4.18
N GLN A 42 -8.78 -8.78 4.60
CA GLN A 42 -9.17 -9.21 5.94
C GLN A 42 -8.42 -8.44 7.04
N LYS A 43 -7.11 -8.21 6.87
CA LYS A 43 -6.29 -7.48 7.84
C LYS A 43 -6.53 -5.97 7.84
N ASN A 44 -7.17 -5.42 6.81
CA ASN A 44 -7.49 -4.00 6.72
C ASN A 44 -8.99 -3.74 6.59
N LYS A 45 -9.79 -4.60 7.22
CA LYS A 45 -11.26 -4.48 7.21
C LYS A 45 -11.76 -3.12 7.73
N TRP A 46 -11.00 -2.46 8.62
CA TRP A 46 -11.27 -1.10 9.10
C TRP A 46 -11.45 -0.07 7.98
N ALA A 47 -10.76 -0.22 6.85
CA ALA A 47 -10.90 0.70 5.72
C ALA A 47 -12.23 0.51 4.98
N VAL A 48 -12.75 -0.71 5.02
CA VAL A 48 -13.96 -1.18 4.34
C VAL A 48 -15.19 -0.85 5.15
N ASP A 49 -15.08 -0.98 6.47
CA ASP A 49 -16.17 -0.65 7.37
C ASP A 49 -16.50 0.86 7.31
N PHE A 50 -15.53 1.71 6.92
CA PHE A 50 -15.76 3.12 6.59
C PHE A 50 -16.52 3.33 5.27
N LEU A 51 -16.49 2.35 4.36
CA LEU A 51 -17.06 2.41 3.01
C LEU A 51 -18.18 1.35 2.88
N PRO A 52 -19.39 1.60 3.43
CA PRO A 52 -20.46 0.60 3.50
C PRO A 52 -20.95 0.08 2.15
N ASN A 53 -20.67 0.81 1.07
CA ASN A 53 -21.00 0.44 -0.31
C ASN A 53 -19.77 0.03 -1.14
N SER A 54 -18.65 -0.29 -0.49
CA SER A 54 -17.47 -0.79 -1.19
C SER A 54 -17.61 -2.28 -1.52
N PHE A 55 -17.32 -2.63 -2.76
CA PHE A 55 -17.21 -4.01 -3.22
C PHE A 55 -15.78 -4.24 -3.68
N PHE A 56 -15.16 -5.31 -3.20
CA PHE A 56 -13.84 -5.69 -3.68
C PHE A 56 -13.97 -6.53 -4.93
N GLU A 57 -13.42 -6.01 -6.03
CA GLU A 57 -13.17 -6.83 -7.19
C GLU A 57 -11.87 -7.61 -6.99
N THR A 58 -12.00 -8.92 -6.80
CA THR A 58 -10.90 -9.89 -6.89
C THR A 58 -10.60 -10.30 -8.34
N THR A 59 -11.38 -9.77 -9.29
CA THR A 59 -11.25 -10.06 -10.72
C THR A 59 -10.08 -9.27 -11.31
N GLY A 60 -8.93 -9.93 -11.48
CA GLY A 60 -7.81 -9.35 -12.22
C GLY A 60 -6.43 -9.89 -11.87
N ALA A 61 -6.28 -10.58 -10.74
CA ALA A 61 -5.01 -11.23 -10.41
C ALA A 61 -4.87 -12.53 -11.22
N GLU A 62 -4.00 -12.54 -12.23
CA GLU A 62 -3.60 -13.80 -12.86
C GLU A 62 -2.72 -14.59 -11.90
N GLU A 63 -3.08 -15.85 -11.64
CA GLU A 63 -2.20 -16.79 -10.96
C GLU A 63 -1.05 -17.17 -11.92
N ILE A 64 0.01 -16.37 -11.93
CA ILE A 64 1.22 -16.73 -12.68
C ILE A 64 1.97 -17.80 -11.86
N GLY A 65 1.89 -19.05 -12.32
CA GLY A 65 2.67 -20.16 -11.79
C GLY A 65 4.17 -19.86 -11.91
N PHE A 66 4.85 -19.70 -10.77
CA PHE A 66 6.27 -19.35 -10.74
C PHE A 66 7.11 -20.53 -10.26
N VAL A 67 8.13 -20.89 -11.03
CA VAL A 67 9.15 -21.85 -10.60
C VAL A 67 10.08 -21.16 -9.61
N SER A 68 10.09 -21.58 -8.35
CA SER A 68 11.02 -21.04 -7.36
C SER A 68 12.45 -21.50 -7.65
N PHE A 69 13.28 -20.61 -8.18
CA PHE A 69 14.71 -20.86 -8.30
C PHE A 69 15.40 -20.58 -6.96
N ASN A 70 15.52 -21.61 -6.12
CA ASN A 70 16.12 -21.50 -4.78
C ASN A 70 17.54 -20.90 -4.78
N PHE A 71 18.30 -21.01 -5.87
CA PHE A 71 19.64 -20.41 -5.98
C PHE A 71 19.62 -18.87 -6.04
N LEU A 72 18.51 -18.24 -6.46
CA LEU A 72 18.38 -16.78 -6.49
C LEU A 72 18.43 -16.16 -5.09
N LYS A 73 18.11 -16.93 -4.04
CA LYS A 73 18.25 -16.49 -2.64
C LYS A 73 19.69 -16.14 -2.27
N PHE A 74 20.68 -16.76 -2.91
CA PHE A 74 22.09 -16.44 -2.68
C PHE A 74 22.47 -15.06 -3.22
N PHE A 75 21.78 -14.60 -4.27
CA PHE A 75 21.99 -13.30 -4.89
C PHE A 75 21.10 -12.20 -4.31
N GLU A 76 20.17 -12.52 -3.39
CA GLU A 76 19.22 -11.56 -2.82
C GLU A 76 19.92 -10.30 -2.28
N LYS A 77 21.02 -10.46 -1.53
CA LYS A 77 21.81 -9.33 -1.02
C LYS A 77 22.47 -8.51 -2.13
N ALA A 78 22.93 -9.15 -3.20
CA ALA A 78 23.56 -8.47 -4.31
C ALA A 78 22.54 -7.68 -5.14
N VAL A 79 21.39 -8.31 -5.44
CA VAL A 79 20.27 -7.68 -6.16
C VAL A 79 19.67 -6.54 -5.34
N LYS A 80 19.49 -6.71 -4.03
CA LYS A 80 19.05 -5.64 -3.13
C LYS A 80 19.99 -4.44 -3.18
N ARG A 81 21.30 -4.66 -3.06
CA ARG A 81 22.30 -3.57 -3.17
C ARG A 81 22.27 -2.88 -4.53
N LEU A 82 22.08 -3.64 -5.61
CA LEU A 82 21.93 -3.07 -6.95
C LEU A 82 20.66 -2.23 -7.04
N GLN A 83 19.52 -2.76 -6.59
CA GLN A 83 18.24 -2.08 -6.55
C GLN A 83 18.35 -0.77 -5.75
N GLU A 84 18.92 -0.80 -4.55
CA GLU A 84 19.16 0.39 -3.72
C GLU A 84 20.03 1.42 -4.44
N LYS A 85 21.07 0.99 -5.17
CA LYS A 85 21.90 1.89 -5.98
C LYS A 85 21.15 2.50 -7.16
N LEU A 86 20.25 1.74 -7.79
CA LEU A 86 19.44 2.19 -8.93
C LEU A 86 18.29 3.13 -8.55
N LEU A 87 17.89 3.18 -7.26
CA LEU A 87 16.85 4.10 -6.82
C LEU A 87 17.22 5.57 -7.14
N PRO A 88 16.28 6.37 -7.66
CA PRO A 88 16.48 7.80 -7.88
C PRO A 88 16.91 8.52 -6.59
N LEU A 89 17.69 9.60 -6.73
CA LEU A 89 18.14 10.39 -5.58
C LEU A 89 16.96 10.93 -4.76
N SER A 90 15.88 11.37 -5.41
CA SER A 90 14.66 11.83 -4.74
C SER A 90 14.05 10.77 -3.81
N ILE A 91 14.01 9.51 -4.25
CA ILE A 91 13.52 8.39 -3.43
C ILE A 91 14.48 8.12 -2.28
N LYS A 92 15.80 8.10 -2.52
CA LYS A 92 16.80 7.87 -1.47
C LYS A 92 16.75 8.94 -0.39
N THR A 93 16.62 10.20 -0.77
CA THR A 93 16.54 11.32 0.18
C THR A 93 15.24 11.30 0.98
N ALA A 94 14.12 10.88 0.37
CA ALA A 94 12.83 10.81 1.06
C ALA A 94 12.61 9.49 1.83
N ALA A 95 13.44 8.48 1.62
CA ALA A 95 13.22 7.13 2.14
C ALA A 95 13.15 7.11 3.68
N ASN A 96 12.05 6.58 4.19
CA ASN A 96 11.79 6.35 5.62
C ASN A 96 11.87 7.62 6.49
N LEU A 97 11.85 8.84 5.91
CA LEU A 97 11.74 10.09 6.67
C LEU A 97 10.33 10.30 7.21
N ASP A 98 9.33 9.88 6.44
CA ASP A 98 7.91 9.95 6.78
C ASP A 98 7.14 8.84 6.03
N SER A 99 5.81 8.89 6.04
CA SER A 99 4.97 7.84 5.44
C SER A 99 4.91 7.84 3.90
N ARG A 100 5.51 8.84 3.24
CA ARG A 100 5.44 9.02 1.77
C ARG A 100 6.26 8.00 1.02
N VAL A 101 7.48 7.74 1.50
CA VAL A 101 8.42 6.81 0.88
C VAL A 101 8.88 5.80 1.92
N ILE A 102 8.55 4.53 1.69
CA ILE A 102 8.92 3.41 2.56
C ILE A 102 9.82 2.47 1.77
N VAL A 103 11.02 2.23 2.28
CA VAL A 103 11.99 1.30 1.70
C VAL A 103 12.42 0.34 2.79
N SER A 104 11.92 -0.89 2.73
CA SER A 104 12.15 -1.93 3.72
C SER A 104 12.14 -3.32 3.08
N ASP A 105 12.57 -4.33 3.83
CA ASP A 105 12.54 -5.74 3.37
C ASP A 105 11.12 -6.29 3.16
N VAL A 106 10.10 -5.56 3.61
CA VAL A 106 8.71 -6.03 3.69
C VAL A 106 7.75 -5.20 2.84
N MET A 107 8.16 -3.98 2.47
CA MET A 107 7.33 -3.04 1.72
C MET A 107 8.19 -2.01 0.99
N LEU A 108 7.82 -1.76 -0.26
CA LEU A 108 8.31 -0.65 -1.07
C LEU A 108 7.12 0.24 -1.43
N LYS A 109 7.17 1.51 -1.02
CA LYS A 109 6.15 2.53 -1.31
C LYS A 109 6.85 3.81 -1.76
N PHE A 110 6.42 4.41 -2.86
CA PHE A 110 7.15 5.52 -3.51
C PHE A 110 6.25 6.71 -3.86
N HIS A 111 5.65 7.39 -2.87
CA HIS A 111 4.75 8.54 -3.10
C HIS A 111 5.43 9.86 -2.76
N LEU A 112 6.36 10.34 -3.60
CA LEU A 112 7.10 11.59 -3.35
C LEU A 112 6.20 12.81 -3.13
N ASN A 113 5.14 12.93 -3.94
CA ASN A 113 4.13 13.98 -3.82
C ASN A 113 2.85 13.42 -3.19
N ASP A 114 2.82 13.37 -1.87
CA ASP A 114 1.68 12.87 -1.11
C ASP A 114 0.68 13.99 -0.85
N ARG A 115 -0.45 13.95 -1.58
CA ARG A 115 -1.54 14.93 -1.47
C ARG A 115 -2.66 14.47 -0.55
N ARG A 116 -2.48 13.38 0.21
CA ARG A 116 -3.53 12.84 1.09
C ARG A 116 -4.04 13.84 2.11
N ALA A 117 -3.15 14.63 2.70
CA ALA A 117 -3.52 15.69 3.63
C ALA A 117 -4.43 16.75 2.97
N HIS A 118 -4.09 17.18 1.74
CA HIS A 118 -4.93 18.11 0.98
C HIS A 118 -6.32 17.51 0.70
N PHE A 119 -6.39 16.27 0.21
CA PHE A 119 -7.68 15.63 -0.07
C PHE A 119 -8.53 15.44 1.18
N ARG A 120 -7.91 15.15 2.33
CA ARG A 120 -8.61 15.10 3.61
C ARG A 120 -9.27 16.43 3.95
N GLU A 121 -8.55 17.54 3.84
CA GLU A 121 -9.10 18.85 4.20
C GLU A 121 -10.22 19.28 3.24
N GLU A 122 -10.07 19.02 1.94
CA GLU A 122 -11.15 19.26 0.97
C GLU A 122 -12.37 18.35 1.23
N TRP A 123 -12.14 17.09 1.59
CA TRP A 123 -13.20 16.16 1.95
C TRP A 123 -13.98 16.62 3.18
N LYS A 124 -13.30 17.11 4.23
CA LYS A 124 -13.96 17.68 5.42
C LYS A 124 -14.86 18.86 5.09
N LYS A 125 -14.38 19.80 4.26
CA LYS A 125 -15.18 20.96 3.83
C LYS A 125 -16.48 20.52 3.13
N LEU A 126 -16.40 19.53 2.26
CA LEU A 126 -17.57 18.97 1.60
C LEU A 126 -18.50 18.28 2.61
N TYR A 127 -17.95 17.49 3.52
CA TYR A 127 -18.71 16.78 4.55
C TYR A 127 -19.52 17.75 5.42
N GLU A 128 -18.91 18.85 5.84
CA GLU A 128 -19.56 19.93 6.60
C GLU A 128 -20.63 20.66 5.78
N ALA A 129 -20.33 20.97 4.51
CA ALA A 129 -21.26 21.69 3.63
C ALA A 129 -22.52 20.88 3.26
N TYR A 130 -22.42 19.56 3.15
CA TYR A 130 -23.52 18.68 2.74
C TYR A 130 -24.21 17.95 3.91
N GLY A 131 -23.86 18.27 5.17
CA GLY A 131 -24.66 17.90 6.35
C GLY A 131 -24.60 16.43 6.74
N ALA A 132 -23.45 15.78 6.59
CA ALA A 132 -23.25 14.42 7.11
C ALA A 132 -22.72 14.38 8.57
N GLY A 133 -22.64 15.53 9.27
CA GLY A 133 -22.16 15.65 10.66
C GLY A 133 -23.24 15.43 11.70
#